data_AF-A0AA96FS60-F1
#
_entry.id   AF-A0AA96FS60-F1
#
_cell.length_a   1.000
_cell.length_b   1.000
_cell.length_c   1.000
_cell.angle_alpha   90.00
_cell.angle_beta   90.00
_cell.angle_gamma   90.00
#
_symmetry.space_group_name_H-M   'P 1'
#
loop_
_entity.id
_entity.type
_entity.pdbx_description
1 polymer ?
#
loop_
_entity_poly.entity_id
_entity_poly.type
_entity_poly.pdbx_seq_one_letter_code
_entity_poly.pdbx_strand_id
1 'polypeptide(L)'
;MNPMDHDVLTLAEDPPAAVADDRPTAVADDRPTAVAQDRPTADADHRPPAAAAQDRPVVLADGHAHAWSPGAARARFRDGMTGPTAGVAAGHTQVNMISVPADWAYDMLLFCQRNPKPCPVLDVTDAGSWTTVLADGADLRTDLPRYRVWYDGELVDEPTDVRDHWREDLVTFLIGCSFTFEWALTSAGVPIRHVEQGRNVPMYVTSRQCRPAGRLHGPLVVSMRPVPPEHLPAAIRESSLLPAVHGSPVHCGDPSGLGIEDLARPDFGDPVDAEADDIPVFWACGVTPQAAVMASRPPFALTHAPGQMFLTDARDEQYRVA
;
A
#
# COMPACT_ATOMS: atom_id res chain seq x y z
N MET A 1 -41.27 -74.91 0.23
CA MET A 1 -40.01 -74.86 1.01
C MET A 1 -39.68 -73.41 1.27
N ASN A 2 -40.20 -72.89 2.38
CA ASN A 2 -39.58 -71.81 3.17
C ASN A 2 -38.89 -72.54 4.34
N PRO A 3 -37.79 -72.06 4.96
CA PRO A 3 -37.76 -70.73 5.59
C PRO A 3 -36.38 -70.03 5.61
N MET A 4 -36.37 -68.76 6.00
CA MET A 4 -35.25 -68.11 6.71
C MET A 4 -35.83 -67.66 8.05
N ASP A 5 -35.31 -68.21 9.14
CA ASP A 5 -35.60 -67.80 10.52
C ASP A 5 -34.28 -67.46 11.22
N HIS A 6 -34.36 -66.43 12.07
CA HIS A 6 -33.33 -65.99 13.00
C HIS A 6 -32.99 -67.08 14.03
N ASP A 7 -31.73 -67.19 14.48
CA ASP A 7 -31.41 -66.99 15.91
C ASP A 7 -29.92 -67.09 16.27
N VAL A 8 -29.62 -66.36 17.35
CA VAL A 8 -28.35 -66.12 18.03
C VAL A 8 -27.81 -67.38 18.71
N LEU A 9 -26.48 -67.57 18.72
CA LEU A 9 -25.79 -68.33 19.78
C LEU A 9 -24.34 -67.87 19.96
N THR A 10 -24.15 -67.19 21.09
CA THR A 10 -22.90 -66.86 21.78
C THR A 10 -22.13 -68.13 22.18
N LEU A 11 -20.82 -68.13 22.02
CA LEU A 11 -19.91 -69.04 22.71
C LEU A 11 -18.72 -68.28 23.32
N ALA A 12 -18.34 -68.76 24.49
CA ALA A 12 -17.69 -68.08 25.60
C ALA A 12 -16.15 -67.96 25.48
N GLU A 13 -15.65 -67.15 26.41
CA GLU A 13 -14.30 -66.62 26.59
C GLU A 13 -13.24 -67.64 27.00
N ASP A 14 -11.98 -67.34 26.66
CA ASP A 14 -10.79 -67.71 27.44
C ASP A 14 -10.00 -66.42 27.74
N PRO A 15 -9.55 -66.16 28.99
CA PRO A 15 -8.92 -64.89 29.37
C PRO A 15 -7.42 -64.90 29.05
N PRO A 16 -6.85 -63.83 28.47
CA PRO A 16 -5.41 -63.72 28.37
C PRO A 16 -4.78 -63.20 29.66
N ALA A 17 -3.65 -63.80 30.00
CA ALA A 17 -2.84 -63.61 31.20
C ALA A 17 -2.37 -62.16 31.41
N ALA A 18 -2.21 -61.78 32.69
CA ALA A 18 -1.63 -60.53 33.13
C ALA A 18 -0.18 -60.37 32.61
N VAL A 19 0.05 -59.33 31.82
CA VAL A 19 1.39 -58.88 31.41
C VAL A 19 1.91 -57.90 32.46
N ALA A 20 3.12 -58.14 32.92
CA ALA A 20 3.83 -57.35 33.92
C ALA A 20 4.03 -55.89 33.47
N ASP A 21 3.91 -54.98 34.44
CA ASP A 21 4.14 -53.54 34.33
C ASP A 21 5.63 -53.27 34.14
N ASP A 22 6.08 -53.17 32.88
CA ASP A 22 7.43 -52.75 32.53
C ASP A 22 7.39 -51.27 32.15
N ARG A 23 7.51 -50.39 33.16
CA ARG A 23 7.60 -48.94 32.98
C ARG A 23 8.94 -48.58 32.33
N PRO A 24 8.95 -47.95 31.14
CA PRO A 24 10.19 -47.40 30.61
C PRO A 24 10.63 -46.21 31.46
N THR A 25 11.92 -46.24 31.85
CA THR A 25 12.62 -45.15 32.51
C THR A 25 12.70 -43.93 31.58
N ALA A 26 12.51 -42.74 32.16
CA ALA A 26 12.48 -41.48 31.44
C ALA A 26 13.75 -41.27 30.60
N VAL A 27 13.59 -41.24 29.27
CA VAL A 27 14.61 -40.79 28.33
C VAL A 27 14.71 -39.26 28.49
N ALA A 28 15.93 -38.77 28.67
CA ALA A 28 16.23 -37.35 28.79
C ALA A 28 15.70 -36.58 27.58
N ASP A 29 15.09 -35.42 27.86
CA ASP A 29 14.47 -34.49 26.91
C ASP A 29 15.57 -33.84 26.05
N ASP A 30 15.97 -34.50 24.96
CA ASP A 30 16.89 -33.96 23.96
C ASP A 30 16.11 -33.04 23.03
N ARG A 31 15.78 -31.84 23.54
CA ARG A 31 15.22 -30.76 22.72
C ARG A 31 16.26 -30.38 21.67
N PRO A 32 15.91 -30.36 20.37
CA PRO A 32 16.78 -29.75 19.39
C PRO A 32 16.96 -28.28 19.75
N THR A 33 18.19 -27.89 20.03
CA THR A 33 18.59 -26.49 20.16
C THR A 33 18.22 -25.81 18.85
N ALA A 34 17.41 -24.77 18.94
CA ALA A 34 17.08 -23.94 17.79
C ALA A 34 18.38 -23.45 17.17
N VAL A 35 18.67 -23.93 15.96
CA VAL A 35 19.71 -23.33 15.11
C VAL A 35 19.27 -21.89 14.94
N ALA A 36 20.05 -20.96 15.47
CA ALA A 36 19.89 -19.54 15.21
C ALA A 36 19.93 -19.37 13.70
N GLN A 37 18.76 -19.18 13.09
CA GLN A 37 18.70 -18.67 11.74
C GLN A 37 19.18 -17.23 11.85
N ASP A 38 20.35 -16.96 11.26
CA ASP A 38 20.84 -15.60 11.04
C ASP A 38 19.69 -14.81 10.41
N ARG A 39 19.12 -13.90 11.21
CA ARG A 39 18.26 -12.85 10.71
C ARG A 39 19.11 -12.07 9.71
N PRO A 40 18.66 -11.84 8.47
CA PRO A 40 19.26 -10.79 7.67
C PRO A 40 19.09 -9.50 8.48
N THR A 41 20.19 -8.94 8.97
CA THR A 41 20.22 -7.54 9.37
C THR A 41 19.81 -6.77 8.13
N ALA A 42 18.63 -6.16 8.16
CA ALA A 42 18.26 -5.16 7.18
C ALA A 42 19.38 -4.12 7.20
N ASP A 43 20.10 -4.01 6.08
CA ASP A 43 21.15 -3.03 5.92
C ASP A 43 20.51 -1.64 6.13
N ALA A 44 20.90 -0.96 7.21
CA ALA A 44 20.31 0.30 7.63
C ALA A 44 20.65 1.47 6.69
N ASP A 45 21.44 1.19 5.63
CA ASP A 45 21.98 2.20 4.72
C ASP A 45 21.22 2.35 3.39
N HIS A 46 20.17 1.56 3.11
CA HIS A 46 19.31 1.76 1.93
C HIS A 46 18.18 2.78 2.17
N ARG A 47 18.49 3.89 2.85
CA ARG A 47 17.55 5.02 2.97
C ARG A 47 17.45 5.69 1.59
N PRO A 48 16.25 5.81 1.00
CA PRO A 48 16.11 6.58 -0.25
C PRO A 48 16.63 8.00 -0.02
N PRO A 49 17.26 8.63 -1.03
CA PRO A 49 17.82 9.97 -0.89
C PRO A 49 16.76 10.93 -0.33
N ALA A 50 17.19 11.80 0.61
CA ALA A 50 16.33 12.81 1.19
C ALA A 50 15.66 13.62 0.08
N ALA A 51 14.33 13.74 0.15
CA ALA A 51 13.51 14.43 -0.83
C ALA A 51 14.15 15.76 -1.24
N ALA A 52 14.32 15.97 -2.55
CA ALA A 52 14.73 17.24 -3.12
C ALA A 52 13.80 18.37 -2.61
N ALA A 53 14.36 19.58 -2.47
CA ALA A 53 13.73 20.81 -1.98
C ALA A 53 12.19 20.79 -1.99
N GLN A 54 11.58 20.79 -0.79
CA GLN A 54 10.14 20.60 -0.57
C GLN A 54 9.29 21.45 -1.54
N ASP A 55 8.71 20.79 -2.55
CA ASP A 55 7.73 21.40 -3.43
C ASP A 55 6.54 21.86 -2.55
N ARG A 56 6.22 23.16 -2.57
CA ARG A 56 5.10 23.72 -1.80
C ARG A 56 3.79 23.04 -2.24
N PRO A 57 2.91 22.59 -1.32
CA PRO A 57 1.59 22.05 -1.66
C PRO A 57 0.82 22.93 -2.66
N VAL A 58 0.22 22.32 -3.68
CA VAL A 58 -0.43 23.05 -4.78
C VAL A 58 -1.56 23.94 -4.27
N VAL A 59 -2.32 23.46 -3.28
CA VAL A 59 -3.41 24.23 -2.64
C VAL A 59 -2.92 25.45 -1.86
N LEU A 60 -1.65 25.47 -1.42
CA LEU A 60 -1.02 26.65 -0.84
C LEU A 60 -0.44 27.57 -1.91
N ALA A 61 -0.16 27.04 -3.10
CA ALA A 61 0.26 27.81 -4.25
C ALA A 61 -0.88 28.54 -4.95
N ASP A 62 -2.05 27.91 -5.03
CA ASP A 62 -3.29 28.51 -5.47
C ASP A 62 -4.44 28.05 -4.57
N GLY A 63 -5.02 28.99 -3.82
CA GLY A 63 -6.13 28.71 -2.92
C GLY A 63 -7.40 28.20 -3.62
N HIS A 64 -7.51 28.36 -4.95
CA HIS A 64 -8.63 27.83 -5.75
C HIS A 64 -8.34 26.43 -6.32
N ALA A 65 -7.19 25.82 -6.03
CA ALA A 65 -6.84 24.51 -6.58
C ALA A 65 -7.85 23.40 -6.22
N HIS A 66 -8.51 23.53 -5.07
CA HIS A 66 -9.59 22.64 -4.66
C HIS A 66 -10.81 22.67 -5.60
N ALA A 67 -11.04 23.79 -6.29
CA ALA A 67 -12.18 23.99 -7.18
C ALA A 67 -11.84 23.77 -8.67
N TRP A 68 -10.59 23.42 -8.99
CA TRP A 68 -10.23 23.09 -10.37
C TRP A 68 -10.95 21.83 -10.85
N SER A 69 -11.24 21.76 -12.15
CA SER A 69 -11.57 20.48 -12.77
C SER A 69 -10.30 19.62 -12.89
N PRO A 70 -10.41 18.28 -12.91
CA PRO A 70 -9.25 17.40 -13.08
C PRO A 70 -8.43 17.73 -14.33
N GLY A 71 -9.09 17.93 -15.48
CA GLY A 71 -8.41 18.33 -16.72
C GLY A 71 -7.65 19.66 -16.62
N ALA A 72 -8.20 20.64 -15.89
CA ALA A 72 -7.53 21.92 -15.67
C ALA A 72 -6.31 21.79 -14.75
N ALA A 73 -6.34 20.86 -13.78
CA ALA A 73 -5.19 20.53 -12.95
C ALA A 73 -4.11 19.82 -13.77
N ARG A 74 -4.46 18.77 -14.52
CA ARG A 74 -3.55 18.05 -15.42
C ARG A 74 -2.85 18.99 -16.41
N ALA A 75 -3.58 19.93 -17.01
CA ALA A 75 -2.99 20.93 -17.90
C ALA A 75 -1.93 21.81 -17.21
N ARG A 76 -2.14 22.19 -15.95
CA ARG A 76 -1.14 22.97 -15.18
C ARG A 76 0.10 22.15 -14.86
N PHE A 77 -0.06 20.87 -14.53
CA PHE A 77 1.07 19.97 -14.28
C PHE A 77 1.90 19.79 -15.55
N ARG A 78 1.23 19.61 -16.69
CA ARG A 78 1.85 19.59 -18.02
C ARG A 78 2.63 20.87 -18.35
N ASP A 79 2.15 22.02 -17.87
CA ASP A 79 2.82 23.32 -18.03
C ASP A 79 3.94 23.56 -16.98
N GLY A 80 4.24 22.57 -16.13
CA GLY A 80 5.36 22.59 -15.18
C GLY A 80 4.99 22.98 -13.75
N MET A 81 3.70 23.09 -13.41
CA MET A 81 3.29 23.21 -12.01
C MET A 81 3.64 21.91 -11.26
N THR A 82 4.33 22.05 -10.14
CA THR A 82 4.79 20.91 -9.34
C THR A 82 4.36 21.06 -7.87
N GLY A 83 4.34 19.94 -7.15
CA GLY A 83 4.07 19.88 -5.74
C GLY A 83 2.91 18.99 -5.33
N PRO A 84 2.73 18.79 -4.01
CA PRO A 84 1.71 17.89 -3.48
C PRO A 84 0.29 18.19 -3.99
N THR A 85 -0.40 17.13 -4.45
CA THR A 85 -1.74 17.19 -5.06
C THR A 85 -2.87 17.02 -4.04
N ALA A 86 -2.57 16.92 -2.75
CA ALA A 86 -3.56 16.83 -1.68
C ALA A 86 -4.55 18.01 -1.76
N GLY A 87 -5.84 17.69 -1.81
CA GLY A 87 -6.90 18.70 -1.90
C GLY A 87 -7.07 19.38 -3.26
N VAL A 88 -6.28 19.06 -4.28
CA VAL A 88 -6.50 19.58 -5.65
C VAL A 88 -7.68 18.85 -6.30
N ALA A 89 -8.54 19.60 -6.99
CA ALA A 89 -9.76 19.09 -7.65
C ALA A 89 -10.62 18.22 -6.72
N ALA A 90 -11.00 18.79 -5.57
CA ALA A 90 -11.66 18.07 -4.48
C ALA A 90 -12.87 17.23 -4.94
N GLY A 91 -12.99 16.01 -4.41
CA GLY A 91 -14.03 15.03 -4.76
C GLY A 91 -13.75 14.23 -6.03
N HIS A 92 -12.55 14.31 -6.60
CA HIS A 92 -12.09 13.47 -7.70
C HIS A 92 -10.97 12.54 -7.26
N THR A 93 -11.01 11.33 -7.81
CA THR A 93 -10.07 10.29 -7.45
C THR A 93 -8.68 10.60 -7.97
N GLN A 94 -7.71 10.49 -7.07
CA GLN A 94 -6.30 10.55 -7.41
C GLN A 94 -5.70 9.16 -7.33
N VAL A 95 -4.75 8.87 -8.23
CA VAL A 95 -4.14 7.55 -8.31
C VAL A 95 -2.62 7.65 -8.27
N ASN A 96 -2.03 6.67 -7.59
CA ASN A 96 -0.63 6.35 -7.68
C ASN A 96 -0.37 5.76 -9.07
N MET A 97 0.81 6.04 -9.63
CA MET A 97 1.26 5.46 -10.90
C MET A 97 2.51 4.62 -10.69
N ILE A 98 2.54 3.44 -11.33
CA ILE A 98 3.75 2.63 -11.55
C ILE A 98 3.74 2.02 -12.96
N SER A 99 4.80 2.22 -13.71
CA SER A 99 5.03 1.62 -15.03
C SER A 99 6.24 0.71 -14.97
N VAL A 100 6.10 -0.50 -15.50
CA VAL A 100 7.18 -1.50 -15.58
C VAL A 100 7.26 -2.06 -17.01
N PRO A 101 8.43 -2.57 -17.43
CA PRO A 101 8.54 -3.31 -18.68
C PRO A 101 7.52 -4.45 -18.79
N ALA A 102 7.06 -4.74 -20.00
CA ALA A 102 6.00 -5.72 -20.26
C ALA A 102 6.34 -7.13 -19.74
N ASP A 103 7.61 -7.52 -19.72
CA ASP A 103 8.06 -8.78 -19.15
C ASP A 103 7.92 -8.83 -17.61
N TRP A 104 7.84 -7.68 -16.92
CA TRP A 104 7.54 -7.55 -15.49
C TRP A 104 6.06 -7.30 -15.18
N ALA A 105 5.25 -6.96 -16.18
CA ALA A 105 3.85 -6.59 -15.97
C ALA A 105 3.01 -7.71 -15.34
N TYR A 106 3.25 -8.98 -15.69
CA TYR A 106 2.55 -10.12 -15.07
C TYR A 106 2.85 -10.23 -13.58
N ASP A 107 4.12 -10.11 -13.20
CA ASP A 107 4.54 -10.15 -11.79
C ASP A 107 3.92 -8.99 -11.02
N MET A 108 3.88 -7.79 -11.62
CA MET A 108 3.26 -6.60 -11.03
C MET A 108 1.75 -6.79 -10.83
N LEU A 109 1.04 -7.27 -11.85
CA LEU A 109 -0.39 -7.54 -11.76
C LEU A 109 -0.69 -8.58 -10.67
N LEU A 110 0.06 -9.67 -10.63
CA LEU A 110 -0.10 -10.72 -9.62
C LEU A 110 0.27 -10.22 -8.21
N PHE A 111 1.29 -9.36 -8.10
CA PHE A 111 1.66 -8.71 -6.84
C PHE A 111 0.51 -7.84 -6.33
N CYS A 112 -0.08 -7.02 -7.21
CA CYS A 112 -1.22 -6.17 -6.84
C CYS A 112 -2.43 -7.01 -6.44
N GLN A 113 -2.76 -8.05 -7.21
CA GLN A 113 -3.86 -8.96 -6.91
C GLN A 113 -3.68 -9.70 -5.56
N ARG A 114 -2.44 -10.06 -5.20
CA ARG A 114 -2.13 -10.70 -3.92
C ARG A 114 -2.11 -9.74 -2.75
N ASN A 115 -1.94 -8.45 -3.02
CA ASN A 115 -1.82 -7.38 -2.02
C ASN A 115 -2.80 -6.24 -2.32
N PRO A 116 -4.12 -6.49 -2.36
CA PRO A 116 -5.10 -5.53 -2.86
C PRO A 116 -5.27 -4.30 -1.95
N LYS A 117 -4.94 -4.40 -0.66
CA LYS A 117 -4.98 -3.25 0.27
C LYS A 117 -3.93 -2.18 -0.08
N PRO A 118 -2.63 -2.50 -0.17
CA PRO A 118 -1.62 -1.51 -0.60
C PRO A 118 -1.62 -1.25 -2.11
N CYS A 119 -2.17 -2.16 -2.93
CA CYS A 119 -2.11 -2.08 -4.38
C CYS A 119 -3.48 -2.27 -5.07
N PRO A 120 -4.51 -1.47 -4.74
CA PRO A 120 -5.81 -1.58 -5.40
C PRO A 120 -5.73 -1.01 -6.82
N VAL A 121 -5.70 -1.87 -7.84
CA VAL A 121 -5.58 -1.44 -9.24
C VAL A 121 -6.92 -0.91 -9.75
N LEU A 122 -6.91 0.29 -10.32
CA LEU A 122 -8.07 0.91 -10.98
C LEU A 122 -8.00 0.81 -12.51
N ASP A 123 -6.80 0.88 -13.08
CA ASP A 123 -6.59 0.72 -14.52
C ASP A 123 -5.20 0.14 -14.82
N VAL A 124 -5.09 -0.55 -15.96
CA VAL A 124 -3.84 -1.07 -16.50
C VAL A 124 -3.80 -0.76 -17.99
N THR A 125 -2.76 -0.05 -18.43
CA THR A 125 -2.62 0.31 -19.84
C THR A 125 -2.11 -0.86 -20.68
N ASP A 126 -2.38 -0.83 -21.99
CA ASP A 126 -1.61 -1.63 -22.94
C ASP A 126 -0.13 -1.20 -22.92
N ALA A 127 0.76 -2.09 -23.36
CA ALA A 127 2.19 -1.80 -23.46
C ALA A 127 2.46 -0.61 -24.39
N GLY A 128 3.26 0.34 -23.91
CA GLY A 128 3.63 1.57 -24.61
C GLY A 128 2.57 2.67 -24.58
N SER A 129 1.33 2.34 -24.20
CA SER A 129 0.24 3.32 -24.13
C SER A 129 0.45 4.30 -22.97
N TRP A 130 0.25 5.58 -23.24
CA TRP A 130 0.30 6.67 -22.27
C TRP A 130 -1.08 7.22 -21.91
N THR A 131 -2.14 6.60 -22.42
CA THR A 131 -3.53 7.01 -22.17
C THR A 131 -4.19 6.07 -21.16
N THR A 132 -5.14 6.57 -20.39
CA THR A 132 -5.93 5.78 -19.43
C THR A 132 -7.42 6.05 -19.63
N VAL A 133 -8.25 5.05 -19.36
CA VAL A 133 -9.72 5.21 -19.37
C VAL A 133 -10.23 6.05 -18.20
N LEU A 134 -9.39 6.27 -17.16
CA LEU A 134 -9.76 7.05 -15.98
C LEU A 134 -9.78 8.56 -16.26
N ALA A 135 -9.23 9.02 -17.38
CA ALA A 135 -9.15 10.43 -17.71
C ALA A 135 -9.05 10.65 -19.22
N ASP A 136 -10.12 11.16 -19.83
CA ASP A 136 -10.14 11.40 -21.27
C ASP A 136 -9.19 12.54 -21.66
N GLY A 137 -8.46 12.35 -22.77
CA GLY A 137 -7.45 13.29 -23.25
C GLY A 137 -6.23 13.50 -22.36
N ALA A 138 -6.04 12.66 -21.33
CA ALA A 138 -4.87 12.72 -20.46
C ALA A 138 -3.62 12.09 -21.11
N ASP A 139 -2.46 12.58 -20.71
CA ASP A 139 -1.15 12.03 -21.08
C ASP A 139 -0.36 11.69 -19.81
N LEU A 140 -0.23 10.40 -19.50
CA LEU A 140 0.46 9.92 -18.30
C LEU A 140 1.94 10.32 -18.27
N ARG A 141 2.52 10.79 -19.38
CA ARG A 141 3.92 11.22 -19.46
C ARG A 141 4.17 12.65 -18.96
N THR A 142 3.12 13.45 -18.84
CA THR A 142 3.23 14.88 -18.51
C THR A 142 2.22 15.37 -17.49
N ASP A 143 1.17 14.62 -17.22
CA ASP A 143 0.02 15.11 -16.45
C ASP A 143 0.12 14.84 -14.94
N LEU A 144 1.29 14.39 -14.46
CA LEU A 144 1.61 14.33 -13.04
C LEU A 144 2.58 15.48 -12.70
N PRO A 145 2.52 16.03 -11.47
CA PRO A 145 3.39 17.15 -11.11
C PRO A 145 4.87 16.74 -10.95
N ARG A 146 5.16 15.46 -10.65
CA ARG A 146 6.52 14.89 -10.60
C ARG A 146 6.50 13.36 -10.68
N TYR A 147 7.56 12.83 -11.29
CA TYR A 147 7.80 11.41 -11.49
C TYR A 147 9.05 10.96 -10.74
N ARG A 148 9.28 9.65 -10.71
CA ARG A 148 10.50 9.00 -10.26
C ARG A 148 10.92 7.97 -11.27
N VAL A 149 12.17 8.05 -11.71
CA VAL A 149 12.78 7.10 -12.65
C VAL A 149 13.68 6.15 -11.88
N TRP A 150 13.47 4.85 -12.04
CA TRP A 150 14.18 3.81 -11.32
C TRP A 150 14.93 2.90 -12.29
N TYR A 151 16.20 2.61 -11.98
CA TYR A 151 17.00 1.60 -12.67
C TYR A 151 17.60 0.63 -11.66
N ASP A 152 17.44 -0.67 -11.90
CA ASP A 152 17.89 -1.73 -11.01
C ASP A 152 17.48 -1.51 -9.54
N GLY A 153 16.28 -0.96 -9.33
CA GLY A 153 15.73 -0.61 -8.00
C GLY A 153 16.24 0.69 -7.37
N GLU A 154 17.19 1.39 -8.01
CA GLU A 154 17.75 2.65 -7.52
C GLU A 154 17.03 3.85 -8.17
N LEU A 155 16.73 4.89 -7.37
CA LEU A 155 16.15 6.14 -7.85
C LEU A 155 17.23 6.96 -8.56
N VAL A 156 17.07 7.24 -9.86
CA VAL A 156 18.09 7.95 -10.65
C VAL A 156 17.70 9.38 -11.04
N ASP A 157 16.40 9.68 -11.10
CA ASP A 157 15.89 11.00 -11.49
C ASP A 157 14.46 11.23 -10.95
N GLU A 158 14.08 12.51 -10.82
CA GLU A 158 12.74 12.95 -10.40
C GLU A 158 12.18 14.05 -11.32
N PRO A 159 11.96 13.78 -12.62
CA PRO A 159 11.57 14.80 -13.58
C PRO A 159 10.08 15.16 -13.45
N THR A 160 9.67 16.28 -14.06
CA THR A 160 8.26 16.68 -14.22
C THR A 160 7.67 16.25 -15.57
N ASP A 161 8.49 15.63 -16.42
CA ASP A 161 8.14 15.13 -17.75
C ASP A 161 8.96 13.87 -18.00
N VAL A 162 8.32 12.80 -18.48
CA VAL A 162 8.96 11.50 -18.68
C VAL A 162 8.89 11.02 -20.12
N ARG A 163 8.58 11.90 -21.09
CA ARG A 163 8.50 11.51 -22.51
C ARG A 163 9.80 10.87 -23.00
N ASP A 164 10.94 11.36 -22.55
CA ASP A 164 12.26 10.82 -22.90
C ASP A 164 12.59 9.48 -22.19
N HIS A 165 11.88 9.19 -21.09
CA HIS A 165 12.00 7.92 -20.36
C HIS A 165 10.93 6.89 -20.75
N TRP A 166 9.92 7.30 -21.53
CA TRP A 166 8.79 6.44 -21.87
C TRP A 166 9.17 5.46 -22.97
N ARG A 167 9.09 4.16 -22.68
CA ARG A 167 9.41 3.09 -23.64
C ARG A 167 8.14 2.46 -24.20
N GLU A 168 8.24 1.89 -25.40
CA GLU A 168 7.13 1.22 -26.09
C GLU A 168 6.69 -0.08 -25.38
N ASP A 169 7.48 -0.61 -24.46
CA ASP A 169 7.18 -1.83 -23.72
C ASP A 169 6.69 -1.56 -22.29
N LEU A 170 6.45 -0.31 -21.89
CA LEU A 170 5.96 -0.02 -20.53
C LEU A 170 4.46 -0.33 -20.39
N VAL A 171 4.12 -1.10 -19.38
CA VAL A 171 2.74 -1.30 -18.92
C VAL A 171 2.56 -0.47 -17.66
N THR A 172 1.56 0.42 -17.64
CA THR A 172 1.29 1.33 -16.52
C THR A 172 0.10 0.85 -15.72
N PHE A 173 0.30 0.78 -14.40
CA PHE A 173 -0.73 0.47 -13.41
C PHE A 173 -1.11 1.75 -12.67
N LEU A 174 -2.39 2.08 -12.69
CA LEU A 174 -2.96 3.15 -11.90
C LEU A 174 -3.62 2.54 -10.67
N ILE A 175 -3.07 2.88 -9.52
CA ILE A 175 -3.37 2.27 -8.23
C ILE A 175 -4.10 3.30 -7.38
N GLY A 176 -5.25 2.94 -6.82
CA GLY A 176 -6.04 3.79 -5.95
C GLY A 176 -5.23 4.39 -4.80
N CYS A 177 -5.62 5.58 -4.37
CA CYS A 177 -4.88 6.36 -3.39
C CYS A 177 -5.74 6.78 -2.19
N SER A 178 -5.03 7.10 -1.11
CA SER A 178 -5.53 7.58 0.16
C SER A 178 -6.23 8.95 0.11
N PHE A 179 -5.95 9.81 -0.86
CA PHE A 179 -6.53 11.17 -0.82
C PHE A 179 -8.05 11.18 -1.01
N THR A 180 -8.59 10.14 -1.65
CA THR A 180 -10.03 9.90 -1.80
C THR A 180 -10.77 9.71 -0.46
N PHE A 181 -10.13 9.22 0.61
CA PHE A 181 -10.83 9.08 1.91
C PHE A 181 -10.56 10.21 2.89
N GLU A 182 -9.59 11.11 2.65
CA GLU A 182 -9.37 12.27 3.52
C GLU A 182 -10.58 13.20 3.54
N TRP A 183 -11.25 13.35 2.39
CA TRP A 183 -12.52 14.05 2.31
C TRP A 183 -13.62 13.32 3.12
N ALA A 184 -13.69 12.00 3.04
CA ALA A 184 -14.66 11.20 3.80
C ALA A 184 -14.42 11.30 5.33
N LEU A 185 -13.15 11.28 5.75
CA LEU A 185 -12.75 11.49 7.14
C LEU A 185 -13.12 12.89 7.62
N THR A 186 -12.73 13.91 6.86
CA THR A 186 -13.00 15.32 7.21
C THR A 186 -14.51 15.57 7.26
N SER A 187 -15.28 15.01 6.32
CA SER A 187 -16.74 15.10 6.30
C SER A 187 -17.41 14.39 7.49
N ALA A 188 -16.77 13.37 8.04
CA ALA A 188 -17.17 12.70 9.27
C ALA A 188 -16.61 13.35 10.55
N GLY A 189 -15.94 14.50 10.42
CA GLY A 189 -15.38 15.27 11.53
C GLY A 189 -14.06 14.75 12.07
N VAL A 190 -13.41 13.78 11.40
CA VAL A 190 -12.10 13.28 11.81
C VAL A 190 -11.02 14.29 11.38
N PRO A 191 -10.23 14.84 12.31
CA PRO A 191 -9.19 15.81 11.97
C PRO A 191 -8.06 15.17 11.16
N ILE A 192 -7.48 15.92 10.23
CA ILE A 192 -6.38 15.46 9.37
C ILE A 192 -5.17 16.35 9.64
N ARG A 193 -4.40 15.98 10.66
CA ARG A 193 -3.29 16.79 11.22
C ARG A 193 -2.28 17.27 10.18
N HIS A 194 -1.89 16.41 9.23
CA HIS A 194 -0.92 16.81 8.20
C HIS A 194 -1.48 17.89 7.26
N VAL A 195 -2.77 17.83 6.92
CA VAL A 195 -3.44 18.86 6.11
C VAL A 195 -3.53 20.17 6.90
N GLU A 196 -3.94 20.11 8.17
CA GLU A 196 -3.98 21.27 9.09
C GLU A 196 -2.63 21.96 9.23
N GLN A 197 -1.54 21.19 9.17
CA GLN A 197 -0.16 21.65 9.29
C GLN A 197 0.52 21.97 7.95
N GLY A 198 -0.16 21.77 6.81
CA GLY A 198 0.41 21.98 5.47
C GLY A 198 1.59 21.07 5.14
N ARG A 199 1.59 19.85 5.70
CA ARG A 199 2.65 18.83 5.61
C ARG A 199 2.22 17.65 4.74
N ASN A 200 3.17 16.97 4.12
CA ASN A 200 2.89 15.69 3.47
C ASN A 200 2.66 14.60 4.52
N VAL A 201 1.70 13.72 4.28
CA VAL A 201 1.37 12.62 5.20
C VAL A 201 2.62 11.77 5.48
N PRO A 202 2.95 11.45 6.75
CA PRO A 202 4.08 10.61 7.08
C PRO A 202 3.81 9.17 6.65
N MET A 203 4.80 8.56 6.01
CA MET A 203 4.75 7.17 5.57
C MET A 203 5.97 6.41 6.07
N TYR A 204 5.76 5.14 6.41
CA TYR A 204 6.76 4.29 7.05
C TYR A 204 6.84 2.94 6.33
N VAL A 205 8.06 2.49 6.10
CA VAL A 205 8.39 1.14 5.69
C VAL A 205 8.23 0.24 6.91
N THR A 206 7.40 -0.79 6.80
CA THR A 206 7.11 -1.68 7.93
C THR A 206 7.96 -2.95 7.86
N SER A 207 8.06 -3.66 8.98
CA SER A 207 8.62 -5.02 9.03
C SER A 207 7.70 -6.08 8.42
N ARG A 208 6.43 -5.75 8.12
CA ARG A 208 5.46 -6.67 7.52
C ARG A 208 5.71 -6.80 6.02
N GLN A 209 5.92 -8.02 5.53
CA GLN A 209 6.14 -8.27 4.12
C GLN A 209 4.82 -8.41 3.36
N CYS A 210 4.78 -7.86 2.14
CA CYS A 210 3.75 -8.20 1.18
C CYS A 210 3.87 -9.68 0.75
N ARG A 211 2.77 -10.26 0.31
CA ARG A 211 2.79 -11.59 -0.30
C ARG A 211 3.52 -11.49 -1.66
N PRO A 212 4.65 -12.19 -1.85
CA PRO A 212 5.45 -12.05 -3.06
C PRO A 212 4.71 -12.59 -4.29
N ALA A 213 5.13 -12.16 -5.49
CA ALA A 213 4.60 -12.59 -6.78
C ALA A 213 5.69 -12.59 -7.85
N GLY A 214 6.06 -13.78 -8.34
CA GLY A 214 7.15 -13.92 -9.31
C GLY A 214 8.44 -13.33 -8.72
N ARG A 215 9.04 -12.39 -9.45
CA ARG A 215 10.24 -11.66 -9.00
C ARG A 215 9.95 -10.56 -7.97
N LEU A 216 8.69 -10.11 -7.85
CA LEU A 216 8.35 -9.00 -6.97
C LEU A 216 8.14 -9.45 -5.52
N HIS A 217 8.84 -8.76 -4.62
CA HIS A 217 8.71 -8.83 -3.17
C HIS A 217 9.03 -7.46 -2.55
N GLY A 218 8.59 -7.24 -1.31
CA GLY A 218 8.90 -6.00 -0.60
C GLY A 218 8.07 -5.83 0.66
N PRO A 219 8.48 -4.88 1.52
CA PRO A 219 7.74 -4.53 2.72
C PRO A 219 6.45 -3.78 2.37
N LEU A 220 5.43 -3.94 3.22
CA LEU A 220 4.28 -3.05 3.25
C LEU A 220 4.75 -1.66 3.69
N VAL A 221 4.34 -0.63 2.96
CA VAL A 221 4.46 0.77 3.39
C VAL A 221 3.12 1.22 3.92
N VAL A 222 3.11 1.95 5.02
CA VAL A 222 1.90 2.52 5.63
C VAL A 222 1.97 4.03 5.68
N SER A 223 0.83 4.70 5.52
CA SER A 223 0.67 6.10 5.92
C SER A 223 0.06 6.17 7.31
N MET A 224 0.49 7.12 8.13
CA MET A 224 0.00 7.29 9.50
C MET A 224 -0.78 8.59 9.64
N ARG A 225 -1.93 8.54 10.30
CA ARG A 225 -2.65 9.73 10.76
C ARG A 225 -2.92 9.61 12.26
N PRO A 226 -2.60 10.64 13.06
CA PRO A 226 -3.08 10.73 14.44
C PRO A 226 -4.60 10.92 14.42
N VAL A 227 -5.34 10.10 15.17
CA VAL A 227 -6.80 10.12 15.22
C VAL A 227 -7.27 10.20 16.67
N PRO A 228 -8.07 11.21 17.06
CA PRO A 228 -8.63 11.27 18.41
C PRO A 228 -9.48 10.03 18.73
N PRO A 229 -9.47 9.53 19.98
CA PRO A 229 -10.16 8.28 20.35
C PRO A 229 -11.65 8.27 20.00
N GLU A 230 -12.34 9.39 20.18
CA GLU A 230 -13.76 9.58 19.87
C GLU A 230 -14.07 9.50 18.37
N HIS A 231 -13.07 9.79 17.52
CA HIS A 231 -13.17 9.78 16.07
C HIS A 231 -12.70 8.46 15.44
N LEU A 232 -12.01 7.60 16.19
CA LEU A 232 -11.49 6.31 15.70
C LEU A 232 -12.58 5.41 15.06
N PRO A 233 -13.77 5.23 15.65
CA PRO A 233 -14.82 4.42 15.02
C PRO A 233 -15.29 4.98 13.67
N ALA A 234 -15.37 6.31 13.56
CA ALA A 234 -15.70 6.97 12.29
C ALA A 234 -14.56 6.77 11.28
N ALA A 235 -13.31 6.96 11.68
CA ALA A 235 -12.16 6.79 10.80
C ALA A 235 -12.08 5.38 10.20
N ILE A 236 -12.30 4.35 11.02
CA ILE A 236 -12.35 2.95 10.58
C ILE A 236 -13.53 2.75 9.62
N ARG A 237 -14.74 3.18 9.99
CA ARG A 237 -15.95 2.97 9.18
C ARG A 237 -15.81 3.64 7.81
N GLU A 238 -15.52 4.93 7.78
CA GLU A 238 -15.50 5.71 6.54
C GLU A 238 -14.42 5.20 5.56
N SER A 239 -13.23 4.87 6.06
CA SER A 239 -12.17 4.30 5.21
C SER A 239 -12.49 2.86 4.74
N SER A 240 -13.21 2.08 5.54
CA SER A 240 -13.64 0.71 5.16
C SER A 240 -14.64 0.69 4.00
N LEU A 241 -15.38 1.78 3.78
CA LEU A 241 -16.34 1.90 2.67
C LEU A 241 -15.66 2.19 1.32
N LEU A 242 -14.33 2.29 1.27
CA LEU A 242 -13.56 2.58 0.06
C LEU A 242 -12.52 1.49 -0.25
N PRO A 243 -12.92 0.19 -0.31
CA PRO A 243 -11.97 -0.92 -0.46
C PRO A 243 -11.24 -0.94 -1.80
N ALA A 244 -11.80 -0.32 -2.84
CA ALA A 244 -11.23 -0.26 -4.19
C ALA A 244 -10.16 0.83 -4.35
N VAL A 245 -9.92 1.68 -3.35
CA VAL A 245 -8.91 2.75 -3.42
C VAL A 245 -7.99 2.80 -2.20
N HIS A 246 -8.43 2.31 -1.03
CA HIS A 246 -7.58 2.26 0.16
C HIS A 246 -8.03 1.21 1.18
N GLY A 247 -9.29 1.28 1.61
CA GLY A 247 -9.87 0.39 2.61
C GLY A 247 -9.52 0.73 4.06
N SER A 248 -9.82 -0.22 4.95
CA SER A 248 -9.69 -0.09 6.40
C SER A 248 -8.23 0.02 6.88
N PRO A 249 -7.98 0.60 8.07
CA PRO A 249 -6.64 0.60 8.67
C PRO A 249 -6.05 -0.81 8.76
N VAL A 250 -4.73 -0.90 8.62
CA VAL A 250 -3.97 -2.14 8.78
C VAL A 250 -3.39 -2.31 10.20
N HIS A 251 -3.37 -1.22 10.97
CA HIS A 251 -2.91 -1.19 12.37
C HIS A 251 -3.43 0.07 13.07
N CYS A 252 -3.69 -0.02 14.38
CA CYS A 252 -4.06 1.10 15.23
C CYS A 252 -3.31 0.99 16.55
N GLY A 253 -2.76 2.09 17.06
CA GLY A 253 -2.00 2.11 18.31
C GLY A 253 -0.52 1.81 18.11
N ASP A 254 0.08 1.08 19.06
CA ASP A 254 1.54 0.97 19.20
C ASP A 254 2.29 0.70 17.86
N PRO A 255 3.12 1.65 17.38
CA PRO A 255 3.84 1.53 16.10
C PRO A 255 4.84 0.36 16.06
N SER A 256 5.29 -0.13 17.23
CA SER A 256 6.24 -1.25 17.31
C SER A 256 5.68 -2.54 16.68
N GLY A 257 4.35 -2.72 16.66
CA GLY A 257 3.67 -3.84 15.99
C GLY A 257 3.78 -3.83 14.46
N LEU A 258 4.30 -2.74 13.88
CA LEU A 258 4.70 -2.61 12.49
C LEU A 258 6.23 -2.53 12.31
N GLY A 259 7.00 -2.58 13.39
CA GLY A 259 8.45 -2.35 13.36
C GLY A 259 8.83 -0.88 13.19
N ILE A 260 7.94 0.05 13.53
CA ILE A 260 8.21 1.49 13.47
C ILE A 260 8.66 1.92 14.87
N GLU A 261 9.91 2.37 14.99
CA GLU A 261 10.52 2.75 16.28
C GLU A 261 10.27 4.21 16.66
N ASP A 262 10.23 5.11 15.68
CA ASP A 262 10.13 6.56 15.90
C ASP A 262 9.22 7.23 14.87
N LEU A 263 8.07 7.72 15.33
CA LEU A 263 7.10 8.43 14.48
C LEU A 263 7.62 9.79 14.01
N ALA A 264 8.61 10.40 14.67
CA ALA A 264 9.20 11.67 14.24
C ALA A 264 10.13 11.51 13.02
N ARG A 265 10.40 10.28 12.58
CA ARG A 265 11.30 9.96 11.47
C ARG A 265 10.61 9.12 10.39
N PRO A 266 9.65 9.67 9.64
CA PRO A 266 9.06 8.95 8.53
C PRO A 266 10.08 8.67 7.42
N ASP A 267 9.89 7.56 6.72
CA ASP A 267 10.68 7.20 5.55
C ASP A 267 10.32 8.07 4.33
N PHE A 268 9.06 8.50 4.25
CA PHE A 268 8.56 9.44 3.24
C PHE A 268 7.59 10.45 3.85
N GLY A 269 7.51 11.65 3.27
CA GLY A 269 6.66 12.73 3.78
C GLY A 269 7.30 13.45 4.97
N ASP A 270 6.47 14.15 5.75
CA ASP A 270 6.91 14.98 6.86
C ASP A 270 6.35 14.45 8.19
N PRO A 271 7.09 14.53 9.31
CA PRO A 271 6.55 14.20 10.62
C PRO A 271 5.39 15.15 10.97
N VAL A 272 4.43 14.67 11.76
CA VAL A 272 3.24 15.45 12.16
C VAL A 272 3.18 15.59 13.66
N ASP A 273 2.76 16.76 14.11
CA ASP A 273 2.51 16.99 15.53
C ASP A 273 1.13 16.37 15.88
N ALA A 274 1.11 15.48 16.87
CA ALA A 274 -0.10 14.81 17.37
C ALA A 274 -0.53 15.41 18.71
N GLU A 275 -1.83 15.37 19.00
CA GLU A 275 -2.33 15.70 20.34
C GLU A 275 -2.06 14.55 21.33
N ALA A 276 -2.05 14.85 22.63
CA ALA A 276 -1.62 13.91 23.67
C ALA A 276 -2.37 12.55 23.66
N ASP A 277 -3.65 12.57 23.30
CA ASP A 277 -4.52 11.39 23.28
C ASP A 277 -4.76 10.84 21.85
N ASP A 278 -4.16 11.44 20.82
CA ASP A 278 -4.33 10.97 19.44
C ASP A 278 -3.74 9.56 19.30
N ILE A 279 -4.53 8.65 18.73
CA ILE A 279 -4.11 7.28 18.43
C ILE A 279 -3.44 7.28 17.06
N PRO A 280 -2.20 6.76 16.91
CA PRO A 280 -1.61 6.58 15.60
C PRO A 280 -2.36 5.46 14.85
N VAL A 281 -2.96 5.82 13.73
CA VAL A 281 -3.70 4.88 12.87
C VAL A 281 -2.98 4.76 11.53
N PHE A 282 -2.79 3.53 11.08
CA PHE A 282 -1.97 3.21 9.91
C PHE A 282 -2.81 2.57 8.82
N TRP A 283 -2.67 3.08 7.60
CA TRP A 283 -3.30 2.51 6.42
C TRP A 283 -2.26 2.10 5.39
N ALA A 284 -2.55 1.05 4.62
CA ALA A 284 -1.68 0.57 3.54
C ALA A 284 -1.50 1.66 2.47
N CYS A 285 -0.27 2.05 2.16
CA CYS A 285 0.01 3.15 1.26
C CYS A 285 0.33 2.66 -0.16
N GLY A 286 -0.14 3.40 -1.18
CA GLY A 286 0.17 3.16 -2.58
C GLY A 286 1.62 3.47 -2.99
N VAL A 287 2.49 3.79 -2.03
CA VAL A 287 3.96 3.80 -2.16
C VAL A 287 4.56 2.39 -1.93
N THR A 288 3.77 1.42 -1.45
CA THR A 288 4.20 0.01 -1.31
C THR A 288 4.78 -0.59 -2.61
N PRO A 289 4.20 -0.34 -3.81
CA PRO A 289 4.84 -0.73 -5.07
C PRO A 289 6.23 -0.14 -5.29
N GLN A 290 6.51 1.09 -4.80
CA GLN A 290 7.85 1.67 -4.89
C GLN A 290 8.85 0.92 -4.00
N ALA A 291 8.44 0.55 -2.78
CA ALA A 291 9.27 -0.30 -1.92
C ALA A 291 9.51 -1.69 -2.53
N ALA A 292 8.53 -2.24 -3.23
CA ALA A 292 8.70 -3.48 -3.98
C ALA A 292 9.68 -3.33 -5.16
N VAL A 293 9.66 -2.19 -5.87
CA VAL A 293 10.67 -1.87 -6.91
C VAL A 293 12.07 -1.83 -6.31
N MET A 294 12.26 -1.11 -5.19
CA MET A 294 13.56 -1.03 -4.53
C MET A 294 14.08 -2.41 -4.10
N ALA A 295 13.22 -3.23 -3.50
CA ALA A 295 13.60 -4.54 -2.99
C ALA A 295 13.83 -5.59 -4.10
N SER A 296 13.04 -5.54 -5.17
CA SER A 296 13.06 -6.55 -6.25
C SER A 296 13.97 -6.18 -7.41
N ARG A 297 14.42 -4.92 -7.46
CA ARG A 297 15.38 -4.38 -8.43
C ARG A 297 15.01 -4.70 -9.89
N PRO A 298 13.82 -4.32 -10.39
CA PRO A 298 13.54 -4.43 -11.81
C PRO A 298 14.53 -3.57 -12.60
N PRO A 299 14.87 -3.96 -13.84
CA PRO A 299 15.84 -3.23 -14.65
C PRO A 299 15.40 -1.80 -14.94
N PHE A 300 14.08 -1.56 -14.95
CA PHE A 300 13.50 -0.24 -15.09
C PHE A 300 12.14 -0.19 -14.40
N ALA A 301 11.82 0.93 -13.77
CA ALA A 301 10.45 1.29 -13.42
C ALA A 301 10.29 2.81 -13.49
N LEU A 302 9.05 3.25 -13.64
CA LEU A 302 8.67 4.65 -13.55
C LEU A 302 7.51 4.79 -12.58
N THR A 303 7.56 5.75 -11.67
CA THR A 303 6.44 6.00 -10.74
C THR A 303 6.13 7.48 -10.64
N HIS A 304 5.02 7.81 -9.98
CA HIS A 304 4.81 9.15 -9.43
C HIS A 304 5.77 9.41 -8.25
N ALA A 305 6.07 10.68 -7.97
CA ALA A 305 6.70 11.05 -6.71
C ALA A 305 5.67 11.05 -5.57
N PRO A 306 6.01 10.62 -4.34
CA PRO A 306 5.07 10.61 -3.21
C PRO A 306 4.38 11.97 -2.99
N GLY A 307 3.05 11.94 -2.88
CA GLY A 307 2.22 13.14 -2.73
C GLY A 307 1.91 13.87 -4.04
N GLN A 308 2.52 13.49 -5.18
CA GLN A 308 2.35 14.14 -6.49
C GLN A 308 1.64 13.19 -7.47
N MET A 309 0.36 12.93 -7.23
CA MET A 309 -0.40 11.90 -7.93
C MET A 309 -1.07 12.38 -9.22
N PHE A 310 -1.56 11.41 -10.00
CA PHE A 310 -2.37 11.66 -11.19
C PHE A 310 -3.84 11.91 -10.81
N LEU A 311 -4.44 12.97 -11.36
CA LEU A 311 -5.84 13.31 -11.15
C LEU A 311 -6.72 12.70 -12.24
N THR A 312 -7.65 11.85 -11.84
CA THR A 312 -8.61 11.19 -12.74
C THR A 312 -9.87 12.04 -12.93
N ASP A 313 -10.68 11.71 -13.93
CA ASP A 313 -12.03 12.28 -14.09
C ASP A 313 -13.08 11.54 -13.24
N ALA A 314 -12.69 10.40 -12.63
CA ALA A 314 -13.54 9.63 -11.74
C ALA A 314 -13.81 10.38 -10.44
N ARG A 315 -15.04 10.21 -9.93
CA ARG A 315 -15.49 10.78 -8.67
C ARG A 315 -15.20 9.82 -7.53
N ASP A 316 -14.79 10.36 -6.39
CA ASP A 316 -14.52 9.57 -5.18
C ASP A 316 -15.71 8.68 -4.78
N GLU A 317 -16.94 9.18 -4.96
CA GLU A 317 -18.15 8.46 -4.63
C GLU A 317 -18.37 7.20 -5.49
N GLN A 318 -17.77 7.10 -6.68
CA GLN A 318 -17.92 5.94 -7.56
C GLN A 318 -17.29 4.67 -6.96
N TYR A 319 -16.30 4.83 -6.08
CA TYR A 319 -15.58 3.72 -5.45
C TYR A 319 -16.08 3.40 -4.04
N ARG A 320 -17.08 4.14 -3.56
CA ARG A 320 -17.68 3.93 -2.24
C ARG A 320 -18.68 2.78 -2.28
N VAL A 321 -18.49 1.79 -1.43
CA VAL A 321 -19.48 0.71 -1.23
C VAL A 321 -20.54 1.15 -0.22
N ALA A 322 -21.78 0.74 -0.46
CA ALA A 322 -22.95 1.07 0.37
C ALA A 322 -23.07 0.15 1.59
#